data_AF-A0A951CBN8-F1
#
_entry.id   AF-A0A951CBN8-F1
#
_cell.length_a   1.000
_cell.length_b   1.000
_cell.length_c   1.000
_cell.angle_alpha   90.00
_cell.angle_beta   90.00
_cell.angle_gamma   90.00
#
_symmetry.space_group_name_H-M   'P 1'
#
loop_
_entity.id
_entity.type
_entity.pdbx_description
1 polymer ?
#
loop_
_entity_poly.entity_id
_entity_poly.type
_entity_poly.pdbx_seq_one_letter_code
_entity_poly.pdbx_strand_id
1 'polypeptide(L)'
;MSSRKSKNLPPPRQEMIDAVAEAMRELENVAPDPEIVSSCPQLPGIVLDRVIGKPLDRQGEEYRTTINDYDKIRAEYFEALVQHPIGRTLALLAVGPDGLKLMEAGRSPSTLVNIETPPERAIRGRRVNYNCHHVIPKSLSVVGGKPAINHPRNFVIANTTRRGRDQSQNPHHLWHSLLLHPQTHNAPPNTEIPVYVVRPLFPFYPPITQGFKSAEALREHLKNLGAPSLPEEWERRILEFSKAVGHRAYNVPKEYHEITRAFGELFSKANRDGEANQAARDALAHKVEKLSAEWLPGDAFVNGRQLGPDHKPKNQLPIIESNLTAAPEMPLPEKPKPKKQRTQPGIASAVPVRAAAMKV
;
A
#
# COMPACT_ATOMS: atom_id res chain seq x y z
N MET A 1 -0.54 31.84 -8.28
CA MET A 1 0.07 31.36 -7.01
C MET A 1 1.38 30.63 -7.33
N SER A 2 2.39 30.80 -6.47
CA SER A 2 3.80 30.44 -6.71
C SER A 2 4.07 29.16 -7.51
N SER A 3 4.67 29.32 -8.70
CA SER A 3 5.35 28.23 -9.40
C SER A 3 6.68 27.94 -8.71
N ARG A 4 6.68 27.02 -7.73
CA ARG A 4 7.94 26.37 -7.34
C ARG A 4 8.46 25.62 -8.57
N LYS A 5 9.48 26.18 -9.21
CA LYS A 5 10.33 25.47 -10.18
C LYS A 5 10.66 24.10 -9.59
N SER A 6 10.51 23.04 -10.37
CA SER A 6 11.02 21.73 -9.98
C SER A 6 12.51 21.89 -9.72
N LYS A 7 12.93 21.71 -8.47
CA LYS A 7 14.28 21.19 -8.26
C LYS A 7 14.24 19.82 -8.94
N ASN A 8 15.14 19.59 -9.89
CA ASN A 8 15.37 18.24 -10.39
C ASN A 8 15.72 17.42 -9.15
N LEU A 9 14.83 16.50 -8.77
CA LEU A 9 15.15 15.52 -7.75
C LEU A 9 16.31 14.68 -8.29
N PRO A 10 17.23 14.20 -7.44
CA PRO A 10 18.16 13.18 -7.87
C PRO A 10 17.33 11.98 -8.38
N PRO A 11 17.78 11.27 -9.43
CA PRO A 11 17.09 10.08 -9.89
C PRO A 11 16.96 9.05 -8.75
N PRO A 12 15.95 8.18 -8.78
CA PRO A 12 15.74 7.18 -7.73
C PRO A 12 16.98 6.31 -7.56
N ARG A 13 17.31 5.97 -6.29
CA ARG A 13 18.42 5.08 -5.99
C ARG A 13 18.16 3.71 -6.60
N GLN A 14 19.24 3.01 -6.95
CA GLN A 14 19.17 1.63 -7.45
C GLN A 14 18.39 0.71 -6.48
N GLU A 15 18.57 0.89 -5.16
CA GLU A 15 17.81 0.19 -4.12
C GLU A 15 16.28 0.32 -4.29
N MET A 16 15.78 1.51 -4.66
CA MET A 16 14.35 1.73 -4.90
C MET A 16 13.89 1.11 -6.22
N ILE A 17 14.72 1.19 -7.27
CA ILE A 17 14.44 0.57 -8.58
C ILE A 17 14.34 -0.94 -8.42
N ASP A 18 15.28 -1.56 -7.71
CA ASP A 18 15.33 -3.00 -7.47
C ASP A 18 14.14 -3.46 -6.60
N ALA A 19 13.82 -2.72 -5.53
CA ALA A 19 12.68 -3.00 -4.67
C ALA A 19 11.32 -2.81 -5.37
N VAL A 20 11.22 -1.89 -6.34
CA VAL A 20 10.04 -1.76 -7.22
C VAL A 20 9.94 -2.92 -8.20
N ALA A 21 11.04 -3.29 -8.86
CA ALA A 21 11.06 -4.43 -9.78
C ALA A 21 10.71 -5.75 -9.05
N GLU A 22 11.16 -5.90 -7.81
CA GLU A 22 10.76 -6.98 -6.93
C GLU A 22 9.27 -6.94 -6.58
N ALA A 23 8.75 -5.80 -6.12
CA ALA A 23 7.33 -5.65 -5.78
C ALA A 23 6.41 -5.95 -6.98
N MET A 24 6.82 -5.59 -8.21
CA MET A 24 6.09 -5.92 -9.43
C MET A 24 6.05 -7.44 -9.70
N ARG A 25 7.19 -8.14 -9.56
CA ARG A 25 7.23 -9.63 -9.65
C ARG A 25 6.39 -10.30 -8.56
N GLU A 26 6.34 -9.74 -7.36
CA GLU A 26 5.52 -10.30 -6.29
C GLU A 26 4.02 -10.11 -6.51
N LEU A 27 3.58 -9.00 -7.12
CA LEU A 27 2.18 -8.86 -7.53
C LEU A 27 1.77 -9.93 -8.56
N GLU A 28 2.70 -10.35 -9.44
CA GLU A 28 2.47 -11.48 -10.35
C GLU A 28 2.32 -12.80 -9.56
N ASN A 29 3.27 -13.10 -8.67
CA ASN A 29 3.33 -14.35 -7.89
C ASN A 29 2.25 -14.48 -6.79
N VAL A 30 1.76 -13.37 -6.24
CA VAL A 30 0.73 -13.35 -5.16
C VAL A 30 -0.62 -13.87 -5.65
N ALA A 31 -0.91 -13.69 -6.93
CA ALA A 31 -2.19 -13.99 -7.55
C ALA A 31 -1.96 -14.50 -8.98
N PRO A 32 -1.32 -15.67 -9.16
CA PRO A 32 -0.82 -16.14 -10.46
C PRO A 32 -1.93 -16.57 -11.43
N ASP A 33 -3.16 -16.71 -10.94
CA ASP A 33 -4.37 -16.91 -11.75
C ASP A 33 -5.05 -15.54 -12.00
N PRO A 34 -5.17 -15.06 -13.25
CA PRO A 34 -5.91 -13.84 -13.57
C PRO A 34 -7.37 -13.82 -13.08
N GLU A 35 -8.05 -14.96 -12.99
CA GLU A 35 -9.49 -15.01 -12.68
C GLU A 35 -9.80 -14.61 -11.22
N ILE A 36 -8.81 -14.69 -10.32
CA ILE A 36 -8.93 -14.17 -8.95
C ILE A 36 -9.26 -12.68 -8.91
N VAL A 37 -8.93 -11.92 -9.98
CA VAL A 37 -9.29 -10.50 -10.14
C VAL A 37 -10.80 -10.32 -10.25
N SER A 38 -11.54 -11.25 -10.86
CA SER A 38 -12.99 -11.16 -11.04
C SER A 38 -13.82 -11.90 -9.97
N SER A 39 -13.15 -12.60 -9.05
CA SER A 39 -13.75 -13.35 -7.92
C SER A 39 -14.79 -12.59 -7.09
N CYS A 40 -14.62 -11.28 -6.89
CA CYS A 40 -15.56 -10.41 -6.20
C CYS A 40 -15.92 -9.17 -7.04
N PRO A 41 -17.03 -9.18 -7.80
CA PRO A 41 -17.41 -8.05 -8.67
C PRO A 41 -17.67 -6.72 -7.93
N GLN A 42 -17.97 -6.76 -6.63
CA GLN A 42 -18.16 -5.58 -5.79
C GLN A 42 -16.83 -4.94 -5.35
N LEU A 43 -15.74 -5.71 -5.31
CA LEU A 43 -14.37 -5.29 -4.95
C LEU A 43 -13.34 -6.02 -5.83
N PRO A 44 -13.36 -5.84 -7.17
CA PRO A 44 -12.55 -6.64 -8.08
C PRO A 44 -11.07 -6.27 -7.99
N GLY A 45 -10.17 -7.20 -8.31
CA GLY A 45 -8.72 -6.99 -8.26
C GLY A 45 -8.16 -6.77 -6.86
N ILE A 46 -8.79 -7.34 -5.84
CA ILE A 46 -8.43 -7.22 -4.43
C ILE A 46 -8.46 -8.60 -3.78
N VAL A 47 -7.47 -8.86 -2.92
CA VAL A 47 -7.46 -9.99 -1.99
C VAL A 47 -7.27 -9.48 -0.56
N LEU A 48 -7.63 -10.32 0.41
CA LEU A 48 -7.28 -10.12 1.81
C LEU A 48 -5.95 -10.84 2.09
N ASP A 49 -4.98 -10.13 2.64
CA ASP A 49 -3.70 -10.71 3.04
C ASP A 49 -3.65 -10.81 4.56
N ARG A 50 -3.61 -12.05 5.07
CA ARG A 50 -3.64 -12.33 6.51
C ARG A 50 -2.25 -12.15 7.10
N VAL A 51 -2.11 -11.14 7.95
CA VAL A 51 -0.86 -10.84 8.67
C VAL A 51 -1.10 -10.85 10.17
N ILE A 52 -0.14 -11.34 10.95
CA ILE A 52 -0.17 -11.13 12.41
C ILE A 52 0.44 -9.75 12.68
N GLY A 53 -0.34 -8.88 13.29
CA GLY A 53 0.01 -7.49 13.50
C GLY A 53 -0.21 -7.03 14.94
N LYS A 54 0.60 -6.07 15.36
CA LYS A 54 0.54 -5.41 16.67
C LYS A 54 0.15 -3.94 16.46
N PRO A 55 -1.00 -3.47 16.98
CA PRO A 55 -1.38 -2.06 16.89
C PRO A 55 -0.34 -1.16 17.57
N LEU A 56 0.15 -0.16 16.85
CA LEU A 56 1.16 0.78 17.33
C LEU A 56 0.54 1.99 18.02
N ASP A 57 1.22 2.48 19.06
CA ASP A 57 0.97 3.82 19.57
C ASP A 57 1.32 4.87 18.50
N ARG A 58 0.33 5.70 18.17
CA ARG A 58 0.45 6.78 17.17
C ARG A 58 1.19 8.01 17.71
N GLN A 59 1.44 8.09 19.01
CA GLN A 59 2.32 9.09 19.62
C GLN A 59 3.77 8.57 19.75
N GLY A 60 3.96 7.26 19.60
CA GLY A 60 5.24 6.57 19.70
C GLY A 60 6.25 6.90 18.60
N GLU A 61 7.52 6.67 18.90
CA GLU A 61 8.64 6.99 18.02
C GLU A 61 8.62 6.21 16.68
N GLU A 62 8.30 4.92 16.71
CA GLU A 62 8.23 4.05 15.52
C GLU A 62 7.25 4.61 14.47
N TYR A 63 6.06 5.04 14.90
CA TYR A 63 5.04 5.64 14.03
C TYR A 63 5.51 6.99 13.45
N ARG A 64 6.13 7.84 14.28
CA ARG A 64 6.68 9.14 13.87
C ARG A 64 7.79 8.99 12.82
N THR A 65 8.74 8.10 13.05
CA THR A 65 9.84 7.81 12.12
C THR A 65 9.30 7.29 10.78
N THR A 66 8.37 6.33 10.83
CA THR A 66 7.68 5.78 9.65
C THR A 66 6.99 6.86 8.81
N ILE A 67 6.38 7.88 9.43
CA ILE A 67 5.78 9.02 8.72
C ILE A 67 6.85 9.89 8.06
N ASN A 68 7.91 10.26 8.80
CA ASN A 68 8.94 11.18 8.33
C ASN A 68 9.72 10.62 7.12
N ASP A 69 9.95 9.32 7.08
CA ASP A 69 10.67 8.70 5.96
C ASP A 69 9.77 8.47 4.73
N TYR A 70 8.48 8.24 4.94
CA TYR A 70 7.51 8.07 3.84
C TYR A 70 7.46 9.27 2.88
N ASP A 71 7.51 10.50 3.39
CA ASP A 71 7.42 11.68 2.50
C ASP A 71 8.65 11.84 1.60
N LYS A 72 9.81 11.29 1.99
CA LYS A 72 11.04 11.24 1.17
C LYS A 72 10.92 10.17 0.09
N ILE A 73 10.63 8.93 0.49
CA ILE A 73 10.59 7.77 -0.42
C ILE A 73 9.40 7.79 -1.37
N ARG A 74 8.29 8.49 -1.07
CA ARG A 74 7.12 8.53 -1.95
C ARG A 74 7.45 9.09 -3.33
N ALA A 75 8.24 10.17 -3.39
CA ALA A 75 8.66 10.76 -4.66
C ALA A 75 9.52 9.78 -5.46
N GLU A 76 10.52 9.20 -4.78
CA GLU A 76 11.43 8.19 -5.31
C GLU A 76 10.69 6.95 -5.86
N TYR A 77 9.67 6.47 -5.13
CA TYR A 77 8.81 5.37 -5.54
C TYR A 77 7.99 5.68 -6.79
N PHE A 78 7.42 6.89 -6.91
CA PHE A 78 6.69 7.29 -8.11
C PHE A 78 7.60 7.29 -9.35
N GLU A 79 8.82 7.81 -9.21
CA GLU A 79 9.81 7.87 -10.30
C GLU A 79 10.28 6.45 -10.69
N ALA A 80 10.62 5.61 -9.72
CA ALA A 80 11.05 4.23 -9.96
C ALA A 80 9.92 3.37 -10.60
N LEU A 81 8.67 3.51 -10.16
CA LEU A 81 7.54 2.76 -10.71
C LEU A 81 7.28 3.08 -12.18
N VAL A 82 7.49 4.31 -12.63
CA VAL A 82 7.26 4.71 -14.04
C VAL A 82 8.49 4.58 -14.93
N GLN A 83 9.64 4.23 -14.36
CA GLN A 83 10.80 3.70 -15.08
C GLN A 83 10.64 2.19 -15.36
N HIS A 84 9.93 1.44 -14.50
CA HIS A 84 9.61 0.03 -14.76
C HIS A 84 8.66 -0.11 -15.98
N PRO A 85 8.96 -0.93 -17.01
CA PRO A 85 8.15 -0.97 -18.24
C PRO A 85 6.67 -1.30 -18.02
N ILE A 86 6.39 -2.27 -17.14
CA ILE A 86 5.03 -2.65 -16.77
C ILE A 86 4.38 -1.54 -15.91
N GLY A 87 5.13 -0.97 -14.97
CA GLY A 87 4.62 0.08 -14.07
C GLY A 87 4.26 1.37 -14.82
N ARG A 88 5.06 1.76 -15.81
CA ARG A 88 4.77 2.83 -16.78
C ARG A 88 3.48 2.59 -17.54
N THR A 89 3.30 1.37 -18.03
CA THR A 89 2.14 0.99 -18.85
C THR A 89 0.85 0.98 -18.03
N LEU A 90 0.90 0.44 -16.81
CA LEU A 90 -0.20 0.50 -15.84
C LEU A 90 -0.49 1.95 -15.40
N ALA A 91 0.53 2.81 -15.26
CA ALA A 91 0.32 4.23 -14.99
C ALA A 91 -0.44 4.94 -16.12
N LEU A 92 -0.12 4.63 -17.38
CA LEU A 92 -0.84 5.19 -18.54
C LEU A 92 -2.32 4.79 -18.54
N LEU A 93 -2.65 3.55 -18.19
CA LEU A 93 -4.04 3.08 -18.09
C LEU A 93 -4.80 3.67 -16.88
N ALA A 94 -4.15 3.75 -15.72
CA ALA A 94 -4.77 4.10 -14.45
C ALA A 94 -4.85 5.61 -14.20
N VAL A 95 -3.85 6.39 -14.64
CA VAL A 95 -3.74 7.84 -14.36
C VAL A 95 -3.54 8.71 -15.61
N GLY A 96 -3.36 8.11 -16.78
CA GLY A 96 -3.20 8.81 -18.06
C GLY A 96 -1.86 9.53 -18.24
N PRO A 97 -1.59 10.10 -19.43
CA PRO A 97 -0.30 10.74 -19.74
C PRO A 97 0.06 11.92 -18.81
N ASP A 98 -0.93 12.70 -18.37
CA ASP A 98 -0.69 13.82 -17.44
C ASP A 98 -0.45 13.36 -15.99
N GLY A 99 -1.05 12.23 -15.60
CA GLY A 99 -0.73 11.56 -14.34
C GLY A 99 0.69 11.00 -14.36
N LEU A 100 1.07 10.33 -15.45
CA LEU A 100 2.42 9.81 -15.67
C LEU A 100 3.49 10.91 -15.57
N LYS A 101 3.33 12.04 -16.28
CA LYS A 101 4.27 13.18 -16.23
C LYS A 101 4.46 13.76 -14.82
N LEU A 102 3.45 13.66 -13.95
CA LEU A 102 3.58 14.06 -12.55
C LEU A 102 4.40 13.05 -11.76
N MET A 103 4.21 11.75 -12.00
CA MET A 103 4.99 10.68 -11.36
C MET A 103 6.47 10.69 -11.78
N GLU A 104 6.74 10.95 -13.06
CA GLU A 104 8.10 11.15 -13.61
C GLU A 104 8.85 12.32 -12.93
N ALA A 105 8.13 13.21 -12.24
CA ALA A 105 8.67 14.33 -11.46
C ALA A 105 8.52 14.13 -9.94
N GLY A 106 8.28 12.90 -9.47
CA GLY A 106 8.14 12.56 -8.05
C GLY A 106 6.86 13.09 -7.39
N ARG A 107 5.82 13.42 -8.17
CA ARG A 107 4.58 14.06 -7.69
C ARG A 107 3.37 13.14 -7.78
N SER A 108 2.44 13.31 -6.84
CA SER A 108 1.16 12.61 -6.82
C SER A 108 0.40 12.78 -8.16
N PRO A 109 -0.03 11.70 -8.81
CA PRO A 109 -0.69 11.77 -10.10
C PRO A 109 -2.06 12.46 -10.01
N SER A 110 -2.42 13.19 -11.05
CA SER A 110 -3.77 13.75 -11.21
C SER A 110 -4.10 13.96 -12.68
N THR A 111 -5.34 13.66 -13.07
CA THR A 111 -5.80 13.77 -14.45
C THR A 111 -7.09 14.59 -14.53
N LEU A 112 -7.34 15.24 -15.67
CA LEU A 112 -8.58 15.95 -15.95
C LEU A 112 -9.53 15.01 -16.71
N VAL A 113 -10.61 14.60 -16.05
CA VAL A 113 -11.67 13.84 -16.70
C VAL A 113 -12.74 14.82 -17.17
N ASN A 114 -13.04 14.81 -18.46
CA ASN A 114 -14.16 15.57 -19.01
C ASN A 114 -15.47 14.96 -18.51
N ILE A 115 -16.36 15.79 -17.97
CA ILE A 115 -17.72 15.39 -17.61
C ILE A 115 -18.66 16.16 -18.52
N GLU A 116 -19.46 15.40 -19.27
CA GLU A 116 -20.64 15.91 -19.96
C GLU A 116 -21.80 15.93 -18.96
N THR A 117 -22.41 17.11 -18.77
CA THR A 117 -23.63 17.28 -17.98
C THR A 117 -24.80 17.58 -18.91
N PRO A 118 -25.78 16.66 -19.06
CA PRO A 118 -26.98 16.93 -19.83
C PRO A 118 -27.81 18.09 -19.23
N PRO A 119 -28.57 18.85 -20.05
CA PRO A 119 -28.66 18.73 -21.51
C PRO A 119 -27.72 19.68 -22.29
N GLU A 120 -27.33 20.84 -21.73
CA GLU A 120 -26.79 21.96 -22.53
C GLU A 120 -25.66 22.78 -21.85
N ARG A 121 -24.81 22.20 -20.99
CA ARG A 121 -23.72 22.98 -20.34
C ARG A 121 -22.33 22.36 -20.36
N ALA A 122 -21.41 23.20 -20.87
CA ALA A 122 -19.95 23.20 -20.81
C ALA A 122 -19.27 21.98 -20.16
N ILE A 123 -18.40 21.32 -20.94
CA ILE A 123 -17.44 20.32 -20.46
C ILE A 123 -16.59 20.94 -19.36
N ARG A 124 -16.84 20.56 -18.10
CA ARG A 124 -16.06 21.00 -16.95
C ARG A 124 -15.11 19.90 -16.52
N GLY A 125 -13.84 20.04 -16.84
CA GLY A 125 -12.80 19.08 -16.44
C GLY A 125 -12.76 18.87 -14.93
N ARG A 126 -13.13 17.68 -14.46
CA ARG A 126 -13.00 17.24 -13.06
C ARG A 126 -11.59 16.69 -12.86
N ARG A 127 -10.80 17.35 -12.01
CA ARG A 127 -9.50 16.79 -11.60
C ARG A 127 -9.70 15.63 -10.61
N VAL A 128 -9.43 14.42 -11.10
CA VAL A 128 -9.24 13.20 -10.31
C VAL A 128 -7.81 13.19 -9.78
N ASN A 129 -7.59 12.71 -8.54
CA ASN A 129 -6.28 12.74 -7.89
C ASN A 129 -5.99 11.37 -7.32
N TYR A 130 -4.74 10.96 -7.41
CA TYR A 130 -4.24 9.70 -6.93
C TYR A 130 -3.13 9.97 -5.91
N ASN A 131 -2.94 9.08 -4.96
CA ASN A 131 -1.86 9.21 -3.99
C ASN A 131 -1.30 7.82 -3.63
N CYS A 132 -0.08 7.80 -3.12
CA CYS A 132 0.54 6.56 -2.62
C CYS A 132 -0.01 6.25 -1.23
N HIS A 133 -0.48 5.03 -1.02
CA HIS A 133 -1.06 4.55 0.22
C HIS A 133 -0.41 3.24 0.64
N HIS A 134 -0.31 3.05 1.94
CA HIS A 134 0.14 1.81 2.55
C HIS A 134 -0.98 0.75 2.53
N VAL A 135 -0.67 -0.48 2.11
CA VAL A 135 -1.55 -1.66 2.21
C VAL A 135 -1.69 -2.09 3.68
N ILE A 136 -0.55 -2.30 4.35
CA ILE A 136 -0.41 -2.49 5.79
C ILE A 136 -0.25 -1.10 6.43
N PRO A 137 -1.20 -0.63 7.25
CA PRO A 137 -1.24 0.75 7.70
C PRO A 137 -0.07 1.08 8.63
N LYS A 138 0.42 2.32 8.58
CA LYS A 138 1.52 2.81 9.43
C LYS A 138 1.31 2.60 10.94
N SER A 139 0.06 2.47 11.41
CA SER A 139 -0.26 2.22 12.82
C SER A 139 -0.35 0.72 13.18
N LEU A 140 0.24 -0.16 12.38
CA LEU A 140 0.34 -1.60 12.63
C LEU A 140 1.78 -2.03 12.36
N SER A 141 2.40 -2.69 13.33
CA SER A 141 3.71 -3.35 13.14
C SER A 141 3.46 -4.83 12.86
N VAL A 142 4.13 -5.40 11.87
CA VAL A 142 3.93 -6.81 11.48
C VAL A 142 4.88 -7.69 12.27
N VAL A 143 4.37 -8.77 12.86
CA VAL A 143 5.19 -9.77 13.56
C VAL A 143 6.14 -10.42 12.54
N GLY A 144 7.44 -10.45 12.87
CA GLY A 144 8.51 -10.85 11.92
C GLY A 144 9.03 -9.72 11.02
N GLY A 145 8.45 -8.51 11.07
CA GLY A 145 9.02 -7.29 10.49
C GLY A 145 9.06 -7.20 8.96
N LYS A 146 8.41 -8.13 8.24
CA LYS A 146 8.37 -8.18 6.77
C LYS A 146 6.91 -8.10 6.26
N PRO A 147 6.66 -7.39 5.13
CA PRO A 147 7.54 -6.40 4.53
C PRO A 147 7.70 -5.18 5.47
N ALA A 148 8.84 -4.49 5.39
CA ALA A 148 9.00 -3.23 6.12
C ALA A 148 7.92 -2.23 5.69
N ILE A 149 7.36 -1.46 6.62
CA ILE A 149 6.19 -0.59 6.35
C ILE A 149 6.42 0.38 5.19
N ASN A 150 7.64 0.84 5.00
CA ASN A 150 8.04 1.78 3.95
C ASN A 150 8.66 1.10 2.70
N HIS A 151 8.47 -0.20 2.52
CA HIS A 151 8.91 -0.95 1.33
C HIS A 151 7.89 -0.80 0.16
N PRO A 152 8.32 -0.74 -1.12
CA PRO A 152 7.44 -0.65 -2.28
C PRO A 152 6.35 -1.74 -2.36
N ARG A 153 6.65 -2.97 -1.91
CA ARG A 153 5.68 -4.08 -1.76
C ARG A 153 4.44 -3.74 -0.90
N ASN A 154 4.54 -2.69 -0.07
CA ASN A 154 3.48 -2.21 0.80
C ASN A 154 2.73 -0.99 0.22
N PHE A 155 3.03 -0.56 -1.01
CA PHE A 155 2.45 0.65 -1.60
C PHE A 155 1.45 0.35 -2.73
N VAL A 156 0.38 1.14 -2.76
CA VAL A 156 -0.57 1.21 -3.89
C VAL A 156 -0.92 2.66 -4.20
N ILE A 157 -1.08 2.97 -5.48
CA ILE A 157 -1.46 4.29 -5.97
C ILE A 157 -2.96 4.32 -6.23
N ALA A 158 -3.72 4.74 -5.22
CA ALA A 158 -5.17 4.68 -5.25
C ALA A 158 -5.81 6.04 -5.57
N ASN A 159 -6.93 6.01 -6.29
CA ASN A 159 -7.78 7.17 -6.53
C ASN A 159 -8.38 7.67 -5.21
N THR A 160 -8.22 8.96 -4.93
CA THR A 160 -8.75 9.62 -3.73
C THR A 160 -9.55 10.86 -4.10
N THR A 161 -10.74 10.96 -3.51
CA THR A 161 -11.58 12.17 -3.63
C THR A 161 -11.45 13.03 -2.38
N ARG A 162 -11.44 14.35 -2.56
CA ARG A 162 -11.50 15.28 -1.42
C ARG A 162 -12.86 15.18 -0.73
N ARG A 163 -12.88 15.44 0.59
CA ARG A 163 -14.08 15.55 1.44
C ARG A 163 -15.19 16.37 0.75
N GLY A 164 -16.43 15.88 0.84
CA GLY A 164 -17.61 16.51 0.23
C GLY A 164 -17.79 16.26 -1.27
N ARG A 165 -16.98 15.40 -1.89
CA ARG A 165 -17.17 14.96 -3.28
C ARG A 165 -17.92 13.63 -3.36
N ASP A 166 -18.38 13.35 -4.57
CA ASP A 166 -18.94 12.08 -5.02
C ASP A 166 -18.03 10.90 -4.63
N GLN A 167 -18.58 10.00 -3.80
CA GLN A 167 -17.87 8.89 -3.16
C GLN A 167 -17.71 7.66 -4.05
N SER A 168 -18.42 7.61 -5.19
CA SER A 168 -18.27 6.50 -6.15
C SER A 168 -16.83 6.34 -6.65
N GLN A 169 -16.04 7.42 -6.64
CA GLN A 169 -14.66 7.42 -7.12
C GLN A 169 -13.62 7.30 -5.98
N ASN A 170 -13.98 6.78 -4.81
CA ASN A 170 -13.10 6.74 -3.63
C ASN A 170 -12.85 5.32 -3.08
N PRO A 171 -12.32 4.38 -3.89
CA PRO A 171 -12.08 2.99 -3.47
C PRO A 171 -11.12 2.88 -2.29
N HIS A 172 -10.11 3.75 -2.19
CA HIS A 172 -9.18 3.75 -1.07
C HIS A 172 -9.90 3.90 0.29
N HIS A 173 -10.80 4.88 0.39
CA HIS A 173 -11.57 5.07 1.62
C HIS A 173 -12.53 3.92 1.89
N LEU A 174 -13.06 3.26 0.85
CA LEU A 174 -13.90 2.07 1.03
C LEU A 174 -13.16 0.96 1.77
N TRP A 175 -12.01 0.54 1.26
CA TRP A 175 -11.18 -0.52 1.87
C TRP A 175 -10.84 -0.23 3.32
N HIS A 176 -10.41 1.02 3.57
CA HIS A 176 -10.06 1.49 4.88
C HIS A 176 -11.25 1.43 5.84
N SER A 177 -12.41 1.95 5.42
CA SER A 177 -13.60 2.05 6.26
C SER A 177 -14.27 0.69 6.51
N LEU A 178 -14.29 -0.17 5.49
CA LEU A 178 -15.03 -1.43 5.49
C LEU A 178 -14.21 -2.58 6.10
N LEU A 179 -12.90 -2.62 5.87
CA LEU A 179 -12.06 -3.77 6.18
C LEU A 179 -10.99 -3.41 7.21
N LEU A 180 -10.19 -2.35 7.01
CA LEU A 180 -8.98 -2.15 7.82
C LEU A 180 -9.18 -1.47 9.18
N HIS A 181 -9.92 -0.37 9.23
CA HIS A 181 -10.19 0.37 10.46
C HIS A 181 -11.04 -0.37 11.52
N PRO A 182 -12.06 -1.19 11.15
CA PRO A 182 -12.77 -2.03 12.13
C PRO A 182 -11.84 -3.00 12.85
N GLN A 183 -10.83 -3.54 12.16
CA GLN A 183 -9.86 -4.47 12.73
C GLN A 183 -8.86 -3.80 13.68
N THR A 184 -8.49 -2.55 13.43
CA THR A 184 -7.28 -1.93 14.02
C THR A 184 -7.53 -0.77 14.98
N HIS A 185 -8.73 -0.18 15.02
CA HIS A 185 -9.00 0.97 15.90
C HIS A 185 -9.11 0.59 17.37
N ASN A 186 -9.91 -0.45 17.65
CA ASN A 186 -10.31 -0.83 19.00
C ASN A 186 -9.72 -2.19 19.41
N ALA A 187 -8.75 -2.67 18.63
CA ALA A 187 -7.92 -3.81 18.98
C ALA A 187 -7.13 -3.53 20.28
N PRO A 188 -6.96 -4.53 21.16
CA PRO A 188 -6.16 -4.37 22.36
C PRO A 188 -4.72 -3.89 22.03
N PRO A 189 -4.26 -2.76 22.60
CA PRO A 189 -2.93 -2.23 22.28
C PRO A 189 -1.85 -3.22 22.69
N ASN A 190 -0.76 -3.25 21.93
CA ASN A 190 0.37 -4.17 22.12
C ASN A 190 0.07 -5.67 22.03
N THR A 191 -1.16 -6.08 21.70
CA THR A 191 -1.52 -7.49 21.50
C THR A 191 -1.32 -7.89 20.04
N GLU A 192 -0.81 -9.10 19.80
CA GLU A 192 -0.73 -9.67 18.46
C GLU A 192 -2.11 -10.17 18.03
N ILE A 193 -2.59 -9.67 16.89
CA ILE A 193 -3.90 -10.03 16.33
C ILE A 193 -3.77 -10.39 14.84
N PRO A 194 -4.59 -11.33 14.32
CA PRO A 194 -4.76 -11.49 12.88
C PRO A 194 -5.42 -10.23 12.30
N VAL A 195 -4.80 -9.67 11.27
CA VAL A 195 -5.31 -8.55 10.48
C VAL A 195 -5.30 -8.95 9.01
N TYR A 196 -6.46 -8.85 8.38
CA TYR A 196 -6.68 -9.05 6.96
C TYR A 196 -6.53 -7.71 6.25
N VAL A 197 -5.32 -7.41 5.77
CA VAL A 197 -5.05 -6.17 5.05
C VAL A 197 -5.55 -6.26 3.61
N VAL A 198 -6.04 -5.14 3.08
CA VAL A 198 -6.60 -5.09 1.73
C VAL A 198 -5.47 -4.94 0.73
N ARG A 199 -5.15 -6.01 -0.01
CA ARG A 199 -4.04 -6.04 -0.97
C ARG A 199 -4.60 -6.00 -2.41
N PRO A 200 -4.47 -4.87 -3.12
CA PRO A 200 -4.82 -4.78 -4.53
C PRO A 200 -3.83 -5.58 -5.38
N LEU A 201 -4.32 -6.21 -6.44
CA LEU A 201 -3.54 -7.03 -7.38
C LEU A 201 -2.85 -6.21 -8.48
N PHE A 202 -2.83 -4.88 -8.30
CA PHE A 202 -2.23 -3.91 -9.20
C PHE A 202 -1.57 -2.79 -8.37
N PRO A 203 -0.47 -2.19 -8.83
CA PRO A 203 0.16 -1.05 -8.16
C PRO A 203 -0.67 0.24 -8.24
N PHE A 204 -1.75 0.25 -9.03
CA PHE A 204 -2.73 1.34 -9.13
C PHE A 204 -4.14 0.83 -8.86
N TYR A 205 -5.00 1.64 -8.25
CA TYR A 205 -6.42 1.30 -8.13
C TYR A 205 -7.40 2.49 -8.30
N PRO A 206 -8.41 2.39 -9.18
CA PRO A 206 -8.62 1.29 -10.14
C PRO A 206 -7.45 1.21 -11.14
N PRO A 207 -7.13 0.01 -11.67
CA PRO A 207 -6.02 -0.17 -12.61
C PRO A 207 -6.30 0.43 -14.00
N ILE A 208 -7.57 0.72 -14.31
CA ILE A 208 -8.03 1.27 -15.58
C ILE A 208 -9.06 2.38 -15.35
N THR A 209 -9.03 3.40 -16.21
CA THR A 209 -9.99 4.51 -16.22
C THR A 209 -11.22 4.25 -17.10
N GLN A 210 -11.16 3.23 -17.96
CA GLN A 210 -12.25 2.73 -18.81
C GLN A 210 -12.15 1.21 -18.95
N GLY A 211 -13.23 0.54 -19.33
CA GLY A 211 -13.22 -0.90 -19.58
C GLY A 211 -12.89 -1.28 -21.02
N PHE A 212 -12.37 -2.48 -21.22
CA PHE A 212 -11.99 -3.07 -22.50
C PHE A 212 -12.75 -4.39 -22.72
N LYS A 213 -13.22 -4.64 -23.95
CA LYS A 213 -13.98 -5.86 -24.28
C LYS A 213 -13.12 -7.01 -24.82
N SER A 214 -11.91 -6.73 -25.27
CA SER A 214 -10.97 -7.73 -25.79
C SER A 214 -9.52 -7.25 -25.67
N ALA A 215 -8.58 -8.17 -25.88
CA ALA A 215 -7.15 -7.88 -25.91
C ALA A 215 -6.79 -6.86 -27.01
N GLU A 216 -7.41 -6.95 -28.19
CA GLU A 216 -7.16 -6.05 -29.32
C GLU A 216 -7.52 -4.61 -28.97
N ALA A 217 -8.68 -4.40 -28.34
CA ALA A 217 -9.11 -3.07 -27.90
C ALA A 217 -8.18 -2.46 -26.84
N LEU A 218 -7.64 -3.29 -25.94
CA LEU A 218 -6.66 -2.87 -24.95
C LEU A 218 -5.31 -2.53 -25.60
N ARG A 219 -4.80 -3.39 -26.50
CA ARG A 219 -3.56 -3.18 -27.27
C ARG A 219 -3.63 -1.94 -28.16
N GLU A 220 -4.74 -1.71 -28.83
CA GLU A 220 -4.98 -0.50 -29.62
C GLU A 220 -4.96 0.75 -28.74
N HIS A 221 -5.63 0.71 -27.60
CA HIS A 221 -5.61 1.83 -26.66
C HIS A 221 -4.20 2.11 -26.10
N LEU A 222 -3.45 1.07 -25.73
CA LEU A 222 -2.06 1.18 -25.28
C LEU A 222 -1.16 1.79 -26.37
N LYS A 223 -1.32 1.36 -27.63
CA LYS A 223 -0.62 1.93 -28.79
C LYS A 223 -0.95 3.42 -28.96
N ASN A 224 -2.22 3.81 -28.81
CA ASN A 224 -2.65 5.21 -28.90
C ASN A 224 -2.13 6.07 -27.73
N LEU A 225 -1.81 5.47 -26.57
CA LEU A 225 -1.14 6.13 -25.45
C LEU A 225 0.40 6.16 -25.58
N GLY A 226 0.97 5.54 -26.61
CA GLY A 226 2.42 5.39 -26.77
C GLY A 226 3.06 4.47 -25.72
N ALA A 227 2.29 3.53 -25.17
CA ALA A 227 2.75 2.59 -24.16
C ALA A 227 3.52 1.40 -24.76
N PRO A 228 4.48 0.82 -24.03
CA PRO A 228 4.97 -0.54 -24.29
C PRO A 228 3.84 -1.57 -24.29
N SER A 229 4.08 -2.74 -24.92
CA SER A 229 3.19 -3.89 -24.75
C SER A 229 3.29 -4.45 -23.34
N LEU A 230 2.16 -4.91 -22.79
CA LEU A 230 2.13 -5.69 -21.55
C LEU A 230 2.47 -7.16 -21.83
N PRO A 231 3.03 -7.89 -20.86
CA PRO A 231 2.96 -9.35 -20.84
C PRO A 231 1.50 -9.83 -20.85
N GLU A 232 1.25 -10.97 -21.47
CA GLU A 232 -0.11 -11.53 -21.63
C GLU A 232 -0.84 -11.70 -20.29
N GLU A 233 -0.11 -12.07 -19.23
CA GLU A 233 -0.64 -12.22 -17.88
C GLU A 233 -1.25 -10.91 -17.32
N TRP A 234 -0.54 -9.79 -17.47
CA TRP A 234 -1.06 -8.47 -17.07
C TRP A 234 -2.23 -8.02 -17.94
N GLU A 235 -2.22 -8.38 -19.23
CA GLU A 235 -3.33 -8.12 -20.14
C GLU A 235 -4.60 -8.88 -19.72
N ARG A 236 -4.47 -10.19 -19.43
CA ARG A 236 -5.55 -11.04 -18.92
C ARG A 236 -6.13 -10.48 -17.60
N ARG A 237 -5.29 -10.08 -16.65
CA ARG A 237 -5.73 -9.44 -15.40
C ARG A 237 -6.54 -8.17 -15.63
N ILE A 238 -6.12 -7.31 -16.57
CA ILE A 238 -6.87 -6.09 -16.93
C ILE A 238 -8.23 -6.44 -17.56
N LEU A 239 -8.28 -7.47 -18.40
CA LEU A 239 -9.52 -7.93 -19.03
C LEU A 239 -10.49 -8.55 -18.01
N GLU A 240 -10.00 -9.36 -17.07
CA GLU A 240 -10.82 -9.89 -15.97
C GLU A 240 -11.30 -8.77 -15.02
N PHE A 241 -10.46 -7.79 -14.70
CA PHE A 241 -10.92 -6.59 -13.98
C PHE A 241 -12.03 -5.88 -14.76
N SER A 242 -11.81 -5.64 -16.05
CA SER A 242 -12.78 -4.98 -16.94
C SER A 242 -14.11 -5.74 -17.02
N LYS A 243 -14.08 -7.07 -17.13
CA LYS A 243 -15.24 -7.96 -17.15
C LYS A 243 -16.03 -7.87 -15.84
N ALA A 244 -15.34 -7.93 -14.69
CA ALA A 244 -15.95 -7.79 -13.37
C ALA A 244 -16.68 -6.45 -13.18
N VAL A 245 -16.18 -5.36 -13.79
CA VAL A 245 -16.82 -4.02 -13.75
C VAL A 245 -17.77 -3.75 -14.92
N GLY A 246 -18.17 -4.77 -15.69
CA GLY A 246 -19.12 -4.64 -16.79
C GLY A 246 -18.61 -3.78 -17.96
N HIS A 247 -17.29 -3.77 -18.18
CA HIS A 247 -16.54 -2.98 -19.16
C HIS A 247 -16.76 -1.46 -19.02
N ARG A 248 -16.74 -0.97 -17.78
CA ARG A 248 -16.88 0.47 -17.42
C ARG A 248 -15.76 0.90 -16.48
N ALA A 249 -15.69 2.20 -16.19
CA ALA A 249 -14.88 2.67 -15.06
C ALA A 249 -15.42 2.09 -13.75
N TYR A 250 -14.53 1.55 -12.89
CA TYR A 250 -14.94 1.08 -11.56
C TYR A 250 -15.49 2.24 -10.73
N ASN A 251 -16.63 1.98 -10.07
CA ASN A 251 -17.24 2.88 -9.12
C ASN A 251 -17.64 2.10 -7.87
N VAL A 252 -17.33 2.65 -6.69
CA VAL A 252 -17.78 2.15 -5.39
C VAL A 252 -19.31 2.03 -5.39
N PRO A 253 -19.88 0.86 -5.04
CA PRO A 253 -21.33 0.68 -4.91
C PRO A 253 -22.01 1.66 -3.93
N LYS A 254 -23.25 2.06 -4.23
CA LYS A 254 -23.96 3.17 -3.55
C LYS A 254 -24.20 2.90 -2.07
N GLU A 255 -24.48 1.65 -1.72
CA GLU A 255 -24.68 1.14 -0.37
C GLU A 255 -23.50 1.44 0.57
N TYR A 256 -22.30 1.65 0.03
CA TYR A 256 -21.10 1.95 0.83
C TYR A 256 -20.76 3.44 0.93
N HIS A 257 -21.43 4.33 0.16
CA HIS A 257 -21.09 5.76 0.06
C HIS A 257 -21.21 6.52 1.37
N GLU A 258 -22.08 6.07 2.29
CA GLU A 258 -22.24 6.70 3.59
C GLU A 258 -21.03 6.42 4.51
N ILE A 259 -20.51 5.20 4.46
CA ILE A 259 -19.38 4.74 5.27
C ILE A 259 -18.08 5.41 4.78
N THR A 260 -17.85 5.49 3.47
CA THR A 260 -16.68 6.21 2.93
C THR A 260 -16.73 7.72 3.21
N ARG A 261 -17.95 8.30 3.28
CA ARG A 261 -18.17 9.70 3.66
C ARG A 261 -17.82 9.95 5.13
N ALA A 262 -18.31 9.10 6.04
CA ALA A 262 -18.06 9.22 7.47
C ALA A 262 -16.55 9.20 7.80
N PHE A 263 -15.77 8.37 7.08
CA PHE A 263 -14.31 8.38 7.22
C PHE A 263 -13.64 9.70 6.78
N GLY A 264 -14.24 10.43 5.85
CA GLY A 264 -13.80 11.78 5.48
C GLY A 264 -14.06 12.84 6.55
N GLU A 265 -14.94 12.58 7.52
CA GLU A 265 -15.24 13.47 8.65
C GLU A 265 -14.29 13.24 9.83
N LEU A 266 -13.75 12.04 9.94
CA LEU A 266 -12.79 11.64 10.97
C LEU A 266 -11.53 12.53 11.00
N PHE A 267 -11.11 13.04 9.83
CA PHE A 267 -9.96 13.94 9.67
C PHE A 267 -10.36 15.43 9.62
N SER A 268 -11.55 15.78 10.12
CA SER A 268 -12.01 17.17 10.19
C SER A 268 -11.29 17.97 11.29
N LYS A 269 -11.39 19.32 11.23
CA LYS A 269 -10.83 20.19 12.27
C LYS A 269 -11.42 19.97 13.67
N ALA A 270 -12.63 19.43 13.76
CA ALA A 270 -13.30 19.14 15.03
C ALA A 270 -12.64 17.98 15.79
N ASN A 271 -12.06 17.02 15.05
CA ASN A 271 -11.49 15.80 15.61
C ASN A 271 -9.96 15.92 15.74
N ARG A 272 -9.45 17.12 16.03
CA ARG A 272 -8.01 17.40 16.20
C ARG A 272 -7.50 17.10 17.61
N ASP A 273 -8.38 17.18 18.59
CA ASP A 273 -8.11 16.74 19.95
C ASP A 273 -8.09 15.21 20.04
N GLY A 274 -7.31 14.66 20.97
CA GLY A 274 -7.07 13.23 21.12
C GLY A 274 -8.33 12.45 21.48
N GLU A 275 -9.08 12.93 22.48
CA GLU A 275 -10.31 12.27 22.95
C GLU A 275 -11.41 12.37 21.89
N ALA A 276 -11.60 13.56 21.30
CA ALA A 276 -12.54 13.75 20.19
C ALA A 276 -12.19 12.89 18.96
N ASN A 277 -10.90 12.66 18.68
CA ASN A 277 -10.48 11.77 17.59
C ASN A 277 -10.79 10.31 17.91
N GLN A 278 -10.58 9.86 19.15
CA GLN A 278 -10.87 8.48 19.55
C GLN A 278 -12.37 8.21 19.57
N ALA A 279 -13.19 9.07 20.18
CA ALA A 279 -14.65 8.92 20.18
C ALA A 279 -15.23 8.87 18.76
N ALA A 280 -14.68 9.66 17.82
CA ALA A 280 -15.05 9.59 16.41
C ALA A 280 -14.60 8.29 15.71
N ARG A 281 -13.48 7.68 16.14
CA ARG A 281 -13.03 6.36 15.67
C ARG A 281 -13.92 5.25 16.20
N ASP A 282 -14.33 5.32 17.46
CA ASP A 282 -15.19 4.33 18.11
C ASP A 282 -16.58 4.30 17.50
N ALA A 283 -17.21 5.48 17.37
CA ALA A 283 -18.51 5.63 16.72
C ALA A 283 -18.48 5.12 15.27
N LEU A 284 -17.37 5.33 14.56
CA LEU A 284 -17.21 4.86 13.19
C LEU A 284 -16.96 3.35 13.12
N ALA A 285 -16.10 2.79 13.99
CA ALA A 285 -15.84 1.35 14.10
C ALA A 285 -17.14 0.58 14.41
N HIS A 286 -17.95 1.09 15.34
CA HIS A 286 -19.25 0.49 15.67
C HIS A 286 -20.26 0.60 14.51
N LYS A 287 -20.31 1.74 13.80
CA LYS A 287 -21.18 1.92 12.63
C LYS A 287 -20.87 0.93 11.50
N VAL A 288 -19.60 0.58 11.31
CA VAL A 288 -19.17 -0.35 10.25
C VAL A 288 -19.13 -1.81 10.72
N GLU A 289 -19.08 -2.09 12.02
CA GLU A 289 -18.91 -3.43 12.64
C GLU A 289 -19.72 -4.53 11.94
N LYS A 290 -21.05 -4.36 11.86
CA LYS A 290 -21.93 -5.34 11.19
C LYS A 290 -21.56 -5.55 9.73
N LEU A 291 -21.30 -4.46 8.99
CA LEU A 291 -20.98 -4.56 7.57
C LEU A 291 -19.60 -5.18 7.35
N SER A 292 -18.61 -4.84 8.18
CA SER A 292 -17.27 -5.44 8.13
C SER A 292 -17.31 -6.95 8.36
N ALA A 293 -18.17 -7.42 9.28
CA ALA A 293 -18.40 -8.85 9.49
C ALA A 293 -19.08 -9.52 8.27
N GLU A 294 -19.79 -8.81 7.39
CA GLU A 294 -20.28 -9.39 6.12
C GLU A 294 -19.16 -9.70 5.11
N TRP A 295 -17.91 -9.30 5.38
CA TRP A 295 -16.76 -9.44 4.49
C TRP A 295 -15.54 -10.15 5.10
N LEU A 296 -15.28 -9.93 6.39
CA LEU A 296 -14.12 -10.48 7.08
C LEU A 296 -14.39 -11.95 7.53
N PRO A 297 -13.38 -12.84 7.42
CA PRO A 297 -13.52 -14.24 7.81
C PRO A 297 -13.61 -14.43 9.33
N GLY A 298 -14.00 -15.64 9.76
CA GLY A 298 -13.82 -16.05 11.16
C GLY A 298 -12.34 -15.97 11.57
N ASP A 299 -12.09 -15.70 12.84
CA ASP A 299 -10.80 -15.26 13.43
C ASP A 299 -10.42 -13.78 13.24
N ALA A 300 -11.03 -13.02 12.32
CA ALA A 300 -10.71 -11.60 12.14
C ALA A 300 -11.18 -10.74 13.33
N PHE A 301 -10.45 -9.66 13.64
CA PHE A 301 -10.89 -8.71 14.66
C PHE A 301 -11.90 -7.71 14.07
N VAL A 302 -12.99 -7.41 14.77
CA VAL A 302 -13.91 -6.32 14.42
C VAL A 302 -14.31 -5.60 15.70
N ASN A 303 -14.08 -4.28 15.72
CA ASN A 303 -14.39 -3.40 16.85
C ASN A 303 -13.84 -3.93 18.21
N GLY A 304 -12.61 -4.43 18.20
CA GLY A 304 -11.92 -4.96 19.39
C GLY A 304 -12.30 -6.38 19.81
N ARG A 305 -13.20 -7.05 19.08
CA ARG A 305 -13.61 -8.44 19.34
C ARG A 305 -13.19 -9.35 18.19
N GLN A 306 -12.78 -10.58 18.50
CA GLN A 306 -12.53 -11.57 17.48
C GLN A 306 -13.85 -12.17 16.97
N LEU A 307 -14.02 -12.31 15.66
CA LEU A 307 -15.12 -13.05 15.06
C LEU A 307 -14.95 -14.55 15.35
N GLY A 308 -16.04 -15.22 15.70
CA GLY A 308 -16.02 -16.64 16.06
C GLY A 308 -15.51 -17.54 14.93
N PRO A 309 -14.96 -18.74 15.24
CA PRO A 309 -14.40 -19.64 14.23
C PRO A 309 -15.45 -20.12 13.21
N ASP A 310 -16.72 -20.23 13.62
CA ASP A 310 -17.84 -20.62 12.75
C ASP A 310 -18.41 -19.46 11.91
N HIS A 311 -17.85 -18.24 12.04
CA HIS A 311 -18.31 -17.07 11.30
C HIS A 311 -18.03 -17.22 9.80
N LYS A 312 -19.08 -17.07 8.99
CA LYS A 312 -19.00 -17.13 7.52
C LYS A 312 -19.35 -15.77 6.93
N PRO A 313 -18.41 -15.06 6.28
CA PRO A 313 -18.72 -13.81 5.61
C PRO A 313 -19.69 -14.05 4.46
N LYS A 314 -20.58 -13.09 4.26
CA LYS A 314 -21.58 -13.10 3.19
C LYS A 314 -20.96 -12.81 1.82
N ASN A 315 -19.94 -11.95 1.79
CA ASN A 315 -19.15 -11.63 0.61
C ASN A 315 -17.77 -12.24 0.80
N GLN A 316 -17.38 -13.18 -0.06
CA GLN A 316 -16.08 -13.84 0.03
C GLN A 316 -15.06 -13.08 -0.82
N LEU A 317 -14.04 -12.51 -0.16
CA LEU A 317 -12.81 -12.11 -0.81
C LEU A 317 -11.81 -13.26 -0.74
N PRO A 318 -10.98 -13.49 -1.78
CA PRO A 318 -9.89 -14.45 -1.69
C PRO A 318 -8.91 -14.04 -0.57
N ILE A 319 -8.42 -15.02 0.17
CA ILE A 319 -7.45 -14.82 1.25
C ILE A 319 -6.11 -15.38 0.80
N ILE A 320 -5.04 -14.62 1.03
CA ILE A 320 -3.65 -15.05 0.88
C ILE A 320 -2.93 -14.93 2.24
N GLU A 321 -1.80 -15.61 2.38
CA GLU A 321 -0.96 -15.56 3.59
C GLU A 321 0.49 -15.21 3.25
N SER A 322 0.72 -14.02 2.67
CA SER A 322 2.03 -13.68 2.06
C SER A 322 3.21 -13.66 3.03
N ASN A 323 2.95 -13.49 4.33
CA ASN A 323 3.96 -13.43 5.38
C ASN A 323 4.18 -14.77 6.13
N LEU A 324 3.31 -15.78 5.95
CA LEU A 324 3.49 -17.10 6.58
C LEU A 324 4.41 -18.02 5.77
N THR A 325 4.65 -17.72 4.49
CA THR A 325 5.60 -18.41 3.61
C THR A 325 7.03 -17.87 3.68
N ALA A 326 7.40 -17.15 4.74
CA ALA A 326 8.81 -16.91 5.05
C ALA A 326 9.46 -18.24 5.48
N ALA A 327 10.12 -18.92 4.52
CA ALA A 327 10.90 -20.12 4.80
C ALA A 327 11.86 -19.89 5.98
N PRO A 328 12.08 -20.89 6.85
CA PRO A 328 12.95 -20.74 8.01
C PRO A 328 14.30 -20.21 7.57
N GLU A 329 14.79 -19.15 8.23
CA GLU A 329 16.04 -18.51 7.85
C GLU A 329 17.16 -19.56 7.83
N MET A 330 17.73 -19.82 6.65
CA MET A 330 18.99 -20.56 6.59
C MET A 330 20.00 -19.75 7.42
N PRO A 331 20.71 -20.38 8.36
CA PRO A 331 21.57 -19.65 9.28
C PRO A 331 22.62 -18.87 8.47
N LEU A 332 22.69 -17.56 8.73
CA LEU A 332 23.73 -16.71 8.18
C LEU A 332 25.10 -17.35 8.45
N PRO A 333 26.01 -17.43 7.46
CA PRO A 333 27.34 -17.98 7.69
C PRO A 333 28.01 -17.19 8.82
N GLU A 334 28.55 -17.91 9.82
CA GLU A 334 29.21 -17.27 10.97
C GLU A 334 30.21 -16.23 10.47
N LYS A 335 30.08 -14.97 10.92
CA LYS A 335 31.10 -13.96 10.68
C LYS A 335 32.44 -14.51 11.16
N PRO A 336 33.51 -14.50 10.34
CA PRO A 336 34.78 -15.11 10.71
C PRO A 336 35.29 -14.46 11.99
N LYS A 337 35.41 -15.27 13.06
CA LYS A 337 35.90 -14.83 14.36
C LYS A 337 37.25 -14.14 14.18
N PRO A 338 37.48 -12.95 14.77
CA PRO A 338 38.74 -12.23 14.59
C PRO A 338 39.90 -13.12 15.02
N LYS A 339 40.85 -13.35 14.11
CA LYS A 339 42.05 -14.14 14.39
C LYS A 339 42.78 -13.50 15.57
N LYS A 340 42.88 -14.22 16.70
CA LYS A 340 43.77 -13.84 17.80
C LYS A 340 45.15 -13.56 17.22
N GLN A 341 45.70 -12.37 17.48
CA GLN A 341 47.08 -12.08 17.12
C GLN A 341 47.99 -13.10 17.79
N ARG A 342 48.67 -13.89 16.97
CA ARG A 342 49.66 -14.87 17.42
C ARG A 342 50.94 -14.12 17.75
N THR A 343 51.19 -13.90 19.04
CA THR A 343 52.46 -13.37 19.54
C THR A 343 53.62 -14.20 18.97
N GLN A 344 54.57 -13.54 18.32
CA GLN A 344 55.83 -14.17 17.89
C GLN A 344 56.82 -14.18 19.06
N PRO A 345 57.61 -15.25 19.26
CA PRO A 345 58.66 -15.32 20.27
C PRO A 345 60.05 -14.96 19.72
N GLY A 346 60.90 -14.38 20.57
CA GLY A 346 62.30 -14.01 20.27
C GLY A 346 62.43 -12.56 19.78
N ILE A 347 63.48 -11.80 20.11
CA ILE A 347 64.85 -12.17 20.52
C ILE A 347 65.29 -11.35 21.77
N ALA A 348 66.17 -11.91 22.60
CA ALA A 348 66.69 -11.27 23.81
C ALA A 348 67.97 -10.42 23.57
N SER A 349 68.16 -9.35 24.35
CA SER A 349 69.50 -8.89 24.77
C SER A 349 69.45 -7.93 25.99
N ALA A 350 70.54 -7.93 26.77
CA ALA A 350 70.99 -6.91 27.74
C ALA A 350 70.14 -6.57 28.99
N VAL A 351 70.46 -7.28 30.08
CA VAL A 351 70.50 -6.82 31.50
C VAL A 351 71.75 -5.90 31.66
N PRO A 352 71.93 -4.92 32.60
CA PRO A 352 71.44 -4.77 34.00
C PRO A 352 70.68 -3.42 34.25
N VAL A 353 70.44 -2.82 35.44
CA VAL A 353 71.07 -2.83 36.80
C VAL A 353 70.01 -2.62 37.93
N ARG A 354 70.46 -2.75 39.19
CA ARG A 354 69.87 -2.30 40.49
C ARG A 354 69.26 -0.87 40.43
N ALA A 355 68.34 -0.43 41.31
CA ALA A 355 68.26 -0.70 42.75
C ALA A 355 66.86 -0.46 43.39
N ALA A 356 66.81 -0.78 44.69
CA ALA A 356 65.88 -0.36 45.75
C ALA A 356 65.36 1.11 45.64
N ALA A 357 64.30 1.55 46.34
CA ALA A 357 63.86 1.11 47.67
C ALA A 357 62.37 1.37 48.02
N MET A 358 62.07 1.13 49.29
CA MET A 358 60.81 1.15 50.03
C MET A 358 59.93 2.42 49.95
N LYS A 359 58.66 2.21 50.32
CA LYS A 359 57.69 3.16 50.91
C LYS A 359 58.31 4.36 51.65
N VAL A 360 57.74 5.55 51.43
CA VAL A 360 56.69 6.12 52.31
C VAL A 360 55.56 6.62 51.42
#